data_AF-A0A1U9JL85-F1
#
_entry.id   AF-A0A1U9JL85-F1
#
_cell.length_a   1.000
_cell.length_b   1.000
_cell.length_c   1.000
_cell.angle_alpha   90.00
_cell.angle_beta   90.00
_cell.angle_gamma   90.00
#
_symmetry.space_group_name_H-M   'P 1'
#
loop_
_entity.id
_entity.type
_entity.pdbx_description
1 polymer ?
#
loop_
_entity_poly.entity_id
_entity_poly.type
_entity_poly.pdbx_seq_one_letter_code
_entity_poly.pdbx_strand_id
1 'polypeptide(L)'
;MTIHLSSSGFVQVLQSLGIAPEDASAQVSLPAGQTEGLLSPADAGSLAPAFSATLTTTDELQALSGIPPSSPPVGFPVTLSVFAIDTLIIRAGQVLTIQGNPGQPVALVVNTLVLERSGLLRCAASLILNVQTFTQEIPQ
;
A
#
# COMPACT_ATOMS: atom_id res chain seq x y z
N MET A 1 -21.17 -15.65 -5.07
CA MET A 1 -19.91 -15.63 -4.30
C MET A 1 -18.81 -15.32 -5.30
N THR A 2 -18.41 -14.06 -5.40
CA THR A 2 -17.35 -13.64 -6.33
C THR A 2 -16.03 -14.01 -5.66
N ILE A 3 -15.33 -15.00 -6.20
CA ILE A 3 -14.00 -15.36 -5.74
C ILE A 3 -13.06 -14.26 -6.27
N HIS A 4 -12.70 -13.31 -5.42
CA HIS A 4 -11.58 -12.41 -5.73
C HIS A 4 -10.31 -13.26 -5.72
N LEU A 5 -9.80 -13.57 -6.91
CA LEU A 5 -8.53 -14.27 -7.06
C LEU A 5 -7.42 -13.23 -6.89
N SER A 6 -6.94 -13.06 -5.67
CA SER A 6 -5.75 -12.25 -5.42
C SER A 6 -4.55 -12.87 -6.12
N SER A 7 -3.64 -12.05 -6.65
CA SER A 7 -2.44 -12.55 -7.31
C SER A 7 -1.52 -13.28 -6.33
N SER A 8 -0.75 -14.25 -6.82
CA SER A 8 0.21 -15.00 -5.99
C SER A 8 1.30 -14.10 -5.39
N GLY A 9 1.72 -13.05 -6.11
CA GLY A 9 2.69 -12.07 -5.61
C GLY A 9 2.14 -11.26 -4.43
N PHE A 10 0.87 -10.83 -4.49
CA PHE A 10 0.21 -10.12 -3.37
C PHE A 10 0.20 -10.99 -2.12
N VAL A 11 -0.22 -12.24 -2.24
CA VAL A 11 -0.30 -13.19 -1.13
C VAL A 11 1.09 -13.44 -0.52
N GLN A 12 2.12 -13.61 -1.34
CA GLN A 12 3.50 -13.81 -0.86
C GLN A 12 4.01 -12.60 -0.06
N VAL A 13 3.74 -11.38 -0.52
CA VAL A 13 4.15 -10.17 0.19
C VAL A 13 3.44 -10.08 1.55
N LEU A 14 2.12 -10.30 1.60
CA LEU A 14 1.39 -10.27 2.88
C LEU A 14 1.89 -11.33 3.87
N GLN A 15 2.12 -12.55 3.40
CA GLN A 15 2.68 -13.62 4.22
C GLN A 15 4.07 -13.28 4.76
N SER A 16 4.93 -12.64 3.96
CA SER A 16 6.25 -12.19 4.39
C SER A 16 6.19 -11.10 5.49
N LEU A 17 5.08 -10.36 5.54
CA LEU A 17 4.81 -9.33 6.54
C LEU A 17 4.01 -9.86 7.75
N GLY A 18 3.67 -11.15 7.77
CA GLY A 18 2.85 -11.76 8.81
C GLY A 18 1.37 -11.32 8.78
N ILE A 19 0.89 -10.86 7.62
CA ILE A 19 -0.51 -10.42 7.41
C ILE A 19 -1.26 -11.54 6.68
N ALA A 20 -2.41 -11.96 7.20
CA ALA A 20 -3.23 -12.94 6.51
C ALA A 20 -3.95 -12.27 5.33
N PRO A 21 -4.03 -12.90 4.13
CA PRO A 21 -4.70 -12.30 2.97
C PRO A 21 -6.16 -11.88 3.24
N GLU A 22 -6.87 -12.60 4.11
CA GLU A 22 -8.24 -12.29 4.53
C GLU A 22 -8.36 -11.01 5.37
N ASP A 23 -7.27 -10.54 5.99
CA ASP A 23 -7.24 -9.28 6.74
C ASP A 23 -7.12 -8.06 5.83
N ALA A 24 -6.71 -8.25 4.57
CA ALA A 24 -6.58 -7.16 3.62
C ALA A 24 -7.93 -6.52 3.31
N SER A 25 -7.94 -5.19 3.14
CA SER A 25 -9.15 -4.49 2.72
C SER A 25 -9.50 -4.91 1.30
N ALA A 26 -10.68 -5.53 1.12
CA ALA A 26 -11.11 -6.03 -0.18
C ALA A 26 -11.14 -4.92 -1.25
N GLN A 27 -11.66 -3.74 -0.88
CA GLN A 27 -11.69 -2.59 -1.76
C GLN A 27 -11.57 -1.30 -0.97
N VAL A 28 -10.74 -0.39 -1.45
CA VAL A 28 -10.59 0.97 -0.91
C VAL A 28 -10.81 1.96 -2.03
N SER A 29 -11.72 2.89 -1.80
CA SER A 29 -12.00 4.02 -2.68
C SER A 29 -12.53 5.18 -1.85
N LEU A 30 -12.30 6.41 -2.29
CA LEU A 30 -12.90 7.57 -1.62
C LEU A 30 -14.44 7.51 -1.74
N PRO A 31 -15.18 7.89 -0.69
CA PRO A 31 -16.63 8.01 -0.75
C PRO A 31 -17.10 8.95 -1.88
N ALA A 32 -18.31 8.71 -2.39
CA ALA A 32 -18.87 9.55 -3.44
C ALA A 32 -18.89 11.04 -3.02
N GLY A 33 -18.41 11.92 -3.90
CA GLY A 33 -18.33 13.36 -3.66
C GLY A 33 -17.09 13.83 -2.89
N GLN A 34 -16.23 12.94 -2.40
CA GLN A 34 -14.93 13.33 -1.85
C GLN A 34 -13.86 13.42 -2.93
N THR A 35 -13.04 14.47 -2.83
CA THR A 35 -11.87 14.72 -3.69
C THR A 35 -10.54 14.40 -3.01
N GLU A 36 -10.52 14.33 -1.67
CA GLU A 36 -9.31 14.07 -0.88
C GLU A 36 -9.59 12.90 0.07
N GLY A 37 -8.64 11.98 0.17
CA GLY A 37 -8.70 10.82 1.05
C GLY A 37 -7.36 10.61 1.75
N LEU A 38 -7.36 9.85 2.85
CA LEU A 38 -6.19 9.64 3.67
C LEU A 38 -6.00 8.16 4.04
N LEU A 39 -4.76 7.68 3.94
CA LEU A 39 -4.27 6.50 4.63
C LEU A 39 -3.25 6.95 5.68
N SER A 40 -3.57 6.77 6.95
CA SER A 40 -2.71 7.16 8.06
C SER A 40 -2.86 6.18 9.23
N PRO A 41 -1.76 5.63 9.78
CA PRO A 41 -1.84 4.65 10.87
C PRO A 41 -2.36 5.25 12.18
N ALA A 42 -2.28 6.57 12.35
CA ALA A 42 -2.71 7.27 13.56
C ALA A 42 -4.12 7.89 13.44
N ASP A 43 -4.74 7.85 12.25
CA ASP A 43 -6.03 8.49 12.00
C ASP A 43 -7.18 7.47 12.03
N ALA A 44 -8.15 7.70 12.92
CA ALA A 44 -9.37 6.90 12.99
C ALA A 44 -10.25 7.04 11.72
N GLY A 45 -10.07 8.11 10.95
CA GLY A 45 -10.70 8.35 9.65
C GLY A 45 -9.92 7.79 8.45
N SER A 46 -8.85 7.03 8.68
CA SER A 46 -8.10 6.35 7.62
C SER A 46 -9.01 5.44 6.79
N LEU A 47 -8.85 5.46 5.46
CA LEU A 47 -9.68 4.68 4.54
C LEU A 47 -9.40 3.15 4.59
N ALA A 48 -8.33 2.74 5.25
CA ALA A 48 -7.99 1.34 5.49
C ALA A 48 -7.32 1.19 6.87
N PRO A 49 -7.47 0.02 7.54
CA PRO A 49 -6.73 -0.30 8.73
C PRO A 49 -5.23 -0.37 8.43
N ALA A 50 -4.42 0.06 9.40
CA ALA A 50 -2.98 -0.10 9.35
C ALA A 50 -2.56 -1.32 10.18
N PHE A 51 -1.66 -2.12 9.61
CA PHE A 51 -0.96 -3.20 10.30
C PHE A 51 0.44 -2.75 10.68
N SER A 52 1.09 -3.49 11.57
CA SER A 52 2.50 -3.29 11.91
C SER A 52 3.29 -4.51 11.48
N ALA A 53 4.39 -4.30 10.77
CA ALA A 53 5.34 -5.35 10.42
C ALA A 53 6.75 -4.95 10.84
N THR A 54 7.55 -5.93 11.24
CA THR A 54 8.96 -5.70 11.61
C THR A 54 9.85 -6.43 10.62
N LEU A 55 10.70 -5.67 9.93
CA LEU A 55 11.79 -6.22 9.14
C LEU A 55 13.02 -6.34 10.05
N THR A 56 13.67 -7.49 10.02
CA THR A 56 14.85 -7.82 10.83
C THR A 56 16.12 -7.90 9.99
N THR A 57 15.98 -8.05 8.67
CA THR A 57 17.09 -8.22 7.74
C THR A 57 16.95 -7.33 6.50
N THR A 58 18.09 -7.07 5.86
CA THR A 58 18.12 -6.39 4.56
C THR A 58 17.39 -7.20 3.48
N ASP A 59 17.45 -8.54 3.55
CA ASP A 59 16.82 -9.42 2.56
C ASP A 59 15.28 -9.29 2.57
N GLU A 60 14.68 -9.13 3.75
CA GLU A 60 13.23 -8.88 3.88
C GLU A 60 12.84 -7.52 3.27
N LEU A 61 13.66 -6.48 3.48
CA LEU A 61 13.45 -5.17 2.85
C LEU A 61 13.58 -5.24 1.33
N GLN A 62 14.53 -6.01 0.81
CA GLN A 62 14.70 -6.23 -0.62
C GLN A 62 13.52 -6.99 -1.21
N ALA A 63 13.06 -8.05 -0.55
CA ALA A 63 11.89 -8.80 -0.97
C ALA A 63 10.63 -7.91 -1.04
N LEU A 64 10.49 -6.97 -0.09
CA LEU A 64 9.36 -6.05 -0.04
C LEU A 64 9.43 -4.94 -1.11
N SER A 65 10.61 -4.34 -1.30
CA SER A 65 10.82 -3.16 -2.13
C SER A 65 11.21 -3.46 -3.59
N GLY A 66 11.73 -4.65 -3.87
CA GLY A 66 12.29 -5.01 -5.18
C GLY A 66 13.61 -4.29 -5.52
N ILE A 67 14.22 -3.58 -4.57
CA ILE A 67 15.47 -2.82 -4.78
C ILE A 67 16.69 -3.73 -4.54
N PRO A 68 17.71 -3.72 -5.41
CA PRO A 68 18.92 -4.51 -5.22
C PRO A 68 19.80 -4.05 -4.03
N PRO A 69 20.69 -4.92 -3.51
CA PRO A 69 21.42 -4.76 -2.24
C PRO A 69 22.37 -3.55 -2.10
N SER A 70 22.55 -2.72 -3.13
CA SER A 70 23.54 -1.63 -3.11
C SER A 70 23.11 -0.38 -2.33
N SER A 71 22.00 -0.42 -1.60
CA SER A 71 21.56 0.69 -0.75
C SER A 71 22.43 0.80 0.52
N PRO A 72 22.63 2.02 1.07
CA PRO A 72 23.36 2.20 2.33
C PRO A 72 22.73 1.35 3.46
N PRO A 73 23.52 0.98 4.48
CA PRO A 73 23.03 0.11 5.55
C PRO A 73 21.85 0.76 6.26
N VAL A 74 20.69 0.11 6.14
CA VAL A 74 19.51 0.43 6.95
C VAL A 74 19.73 -0.22 8.32
N GLY A 75 19.51 0.53 9.40
CA GLY A 75 19.57 -0.01 10.75
C GLY A 75 18.37 -0.92 10.99
N PHE A 76 18.62 -2.20 11.28
CA PHE A 76 17.58 -3.18 11.63
C PHE A 76 17.57 -3.43 13.14
N PRO A 77 16.40 -3.73 13.74
CA PRO A 77 15.10 -3.94 13.10
C PRO A 77 14.41 -2.63 12.67
N VAL A 78 13.58 -2.71 11.62
CA VAL A 78 12.75 -1.60 11.13
C VAL A 78 11.29 -1.99 11.30
N THR A 79 10.52 -1.17 12.01
CA THR A 79 9.06 -1.31 12.07
C THR A 79 8.41 -0.47 10.98
N LEU A 80 7.45 -1.05 10.27
CA LEU A 80 6.69 -0.45 9.18
C LEU A 80 5.22 -0.37 9.54
N SER A 81 4.55 0.71 9.12
CA SER A 81 3.09 0.72 9.03
C SER A 81 2.69 0.15 7.68
N VAL A 82 1.79 -0.82 7.63
CA VAL A 82 1.41 -1.52 6.39
C VAL A 82 -0.06 -1.29 6.10
N PHE A 83 -0.39 -0.88 4.89
CA PHE A 83 -1.75 -0.92 4.35
C PHE A 83 -1.83 -2.03 3.32
N ALA A 84 -2.64 -3.05 3.62
CA ALA A 84 -2.90 -4.19 2.73
C ALA A 84 -4.28 -4.03 2.08
N ILE A 85 -4.31 -3.89 0.75
CA ILE A 85 -5.53 -3.58 0.00
C ILE A 85 -5.59 -4.47 -1.24
N ASP A 86 -6.66 -5.23 -1.43
CA ASP A 86 -6.81 -6.02 -2.66
C ASP A 86 -7.08 -5.10 -3.85
N THR A 87 -8.11 -4.25 -3.81
CA THR A 87 -8.39 -3.29 -4.89
C THR A 87 -8.40 -1.84 -4.39
N LEU A 88 -7.43 -1.04 -4.83
CA LEU A 88 -7.37 0.39 -4.55
C LEU A 88 -7.80 1.19 -5.78
N ILE A 89 -8.84 2.01 -5.65
CA ILE A 89 -9.36 2.85 -6.73
C ILE A 89 -9.23 4.32 -6.37
N ILE A 90 -8.51 5.07 -7.21
CA ILE A 90 -8.41 6.52 -7.14
C ILE A 90 -9.09 7.08 -8.38
N ARG A 91 -10.29 7.64 -8.19
CA ARG A 91 -11.13 8.12 -9.29
C ARG A 91 -10.65 9.46 -9.85
N ALA A 92 -11.26 9.87 -10.95
CA ALA A 92 -10.86 11.06 -11.65
C ALA A 92 -10.95 12.32 -10.75
N GLY A 93 -9.82 13.03 -10.64
CA GLY A 93 -9.71 14.23 -9.82
C GLY A 93 -9.64 13.99 -8.31
N GLN A 94 -9.57 12.72 -7.88
CA GLN A 94 -9.38 12.37 -6.48
C GLN A 94 -7.89 12.32 -6.12
N VAL A 95 -7.57 12.69 -4.90
CA VAL A 95 -6.24 12.60 -4.32
C VAL A 95 -6.31 11.70 -3.10
N LEU A 96 -5.54 10.61 -3.11
CA LEU A 96 -5.31 9.80 -1.92
C LEU A 96 -3.94 10.14 -1.36
N THR A 97 -3.91 10.70 -0.15
CA THR A 97 -2.66 10.96 0.56
C THR A 97 -2.30 9.79 1.47
N ILE A 98 -1.04 9.36 1.44
CA ILE A 98 -0.48 8.39 2.38
C ILE A 98 0.42 9.15 3.35
N GLN A 99 0.07 9.08 4.62
CA GLN A 99 0.85 9.61 5.73
C GLN A 99 1.40 8.48 6.58
N GLY A 100 2.61 8.67 7.07
CA GLY A 100 3.26 7.79 8.03
C GLY A 100 3.49 8.50 9.35
N ASN A 101 3.89 7.74 10.35
CA ASN A 101 4.39 8.33 11.59
C ASN A 101 5.80 8.92 11.35
N PRO A 102 6.18 9.98 12.07
CA PRO A 102 7.54 10.52 11.99
C PRO A 102 8.61 9.44 12.20
N GLY A 103 9.53 9.31 11.25
CA GLY A 103 10.64 8.34 11.33
C GLY A 103 10.24 6.88 11.04
N GLN A 104 8.98 6.59 10.74
CA GLN A 104 8.51 5.25 10.43
C GLN A 104 8.12 5.15 8.93
N PRO A 105 8.72 4.23 8.16
CA PRO A 105 8.31 4.03 6.78
C PRO A 105 6.92 3.39 6.71
N VAL A 106 6.24 3.64 5.60
CA VAL A 106 4.95 3.03 5.26
C VAL A 106 5.15 2.04 4.13
N ALA A 107 4.51 0.89 4.19
CA ALA A 107 4.35 -0.01 3.06
C ALA A 107 2.88 0.00 2.61
N LEU A 108 2.64 0.34 1.35
CA LEU A 108 1.34 0.17 0.71
C LEU A 108 1.43 -1.06 -0.20
N VAL A 109 0.76 -2.14 0.19
CA VAL A 109 0.72 -3.41 -0.54
C VAL A 109 -0.64 -3.54 -1.19
N VAL A 110 -0.67 -3.51 -2.52
CA VAL A 110 -1.89 -3.46 -3.31
C VAL A 110 -1.89 -4.58 -4.34
N ASN A 111 -2.95 -5.39 -4.40
CA ASN A 111 -3.09 -6.36 -5.48
C ASN A 111 -3.40 -5.63 -6.81
N THR A 112 -4.44 -4.81 -6.84
CA THR A 112 -4.81 -4.01 -8.02
C THR A 112 -4.95 -2.53 -7.67
N LEU A 113 -4.15 -1.68 -8.31
CA LEU A 113 -4.24 -0.23 -8.25
C LEU A 113 -4.89 0.31 -9.54
N VAL A 114 -6.08 0.89 -9.41
CA VAL A 114 -6.79 1.59 -10.47
C VAL A 114 -6.62 3.10 -10.29
N LEU A 115 -5.98 3.74 -11.26
CA LEU A 115 -5.79 5.19 -11.29
C LEU A 115 -6.54 5.77 -12.50
N GLU A 116 -7.68 6.39 -12.23
CA GLU A 116 -8.44 7.11 -13.26
C GLU A 116 -7.77 8.46 -13.60
N ARG A 117 -8.22 9.10 -14.69
CA ARG A 117 -7.67 10.36 -15.20
C ARG A 117 -7.58 11.43 -14.12
N SER A 118 -6.42 12.06 -13.93
CA SER A 118 -6.16 13.08 -12.89
C SER A 118 -6.39 12.62 -11.45
N GLY A 119 -6.62 11.32 -11.22
CA GLY A 119 -6.46 10.73 -9.90
C GLY A 119 -5.00 10.78 -9.48
N LEU A 120 -4.72 11.01 -8.20
CA LEU A 120 -3.37 11.17 -7.67
C LEU A 120 -3.17 10.35 -6.39
N LEU A 121 -2.04 9.65 -6.33
CA LEU A 121 -1.51 9.09 -5.09
C LEU A 121 -0.40 10.01 -4.57
N ARG A 122 -0.61 10.64 -3.42
CA ARG A 122 0.34 11.59 -2.82
C ARG A 122 1.04 10.93 -1.63
N CYS A 123 2.36 10.82 -1.68
CA CYS A 123 3.15 10.25 -0.60
C CYS A 123 3.71 11.37 0.28
N ALA A 124 3.24 11.47 1.53
CA ALA A 124 3.72 12.44 2.52
C ALA A 124 4.69 11.81 3.54
N ALA A 125 5.04 10.53 3.38
CA ALA A 125 6.02 9.79 4.16
C ALA A 125 6.91 8.94 3.23
N SER A 126 8.02 8.42 3.77
CA SER A 126 8.81 7.40 3.09
C SER A 126 7.94 6.17 2.83
N LEU A 127 7.70 5.87 1.55
CA LEU A 127 6.75 4.84 1.11
C LEU A 127 7.46 3.74 0.33
N ILE A 128 7.17 2.50 0.68
CA ILE A 128 7.37 1.33 -0.17
C ILE A 128 6.02 1.00 -0.80
N LEU A 129 5.93 1.09 -2.13
CA LEU A 129 4.72 0.79 -2.87
C LEU A 129 4.89 -0.55 -3.59
N ASN A 130 4.13 -1.56 -3.20
CA ASN A 130 4.11 -2.87 -3.84
C ASN A 130 2.76 -3.04 -4.54
N VAL A 131 2.77 -3.09 -5.88
CA VAL A 131 1.56 -3.18 -6.71
C VAL A 131 1.71 -4.34 -7.67
N GLN A 132 0.75 -5.26 -7.67
CA GLN A 132 0.80 -6.43 -8.56
C GLN A 132 0.19 -6.15 -9.92
N THR A 133 -0.92 -5.42 -9.95
CA THR A 133 -1.57 -4.96 -11.17
C THR A 133 -1.79 -3.46 -11.09
N PHE A 134 -1.27 -2.72 -12.07
CA PHE A 134 -1.53 -1.28 -12.22
C PHE A 134 -2.35 -1.05 -13.48
N THR A 135 -3.52 -0.46 -13.33
CA THR A 135 -4.38 -0.07 -14.45
C THR A 135 -4.56 1.44 -14.46
N GLN A 136 -4.21 2.05 -15.59
CA GLN A 136 -4.41 3.47 -15.82
C GLN A 136 -5.39 3.65 -16.97
N GLU A 137 -6.45 4.43 -16.76
CA GLU A 137 -7.31 4.85 -17.86
C GLU A 137 -6.61 5.97 -18.65
N ILE A 138 -6.10 5.63 -19.84
CA ILE A 138 -5.50 6.58 -20.79
C ILE A 138 -6.62 7.03 -21.75
N PRO A 139 -6.84 8.34 -21.96
CA PRO A 139 -7.84 8.81 -22.92
C PRO A 139 -7.51 8.32 -24.34
N GLN A 140 -8.54 7.87 -25.07
CA GLN A 140 -8.48 7.75 -26.53
C GLN A 140 -8.63 9.11 -27.20
#